data_AF-A0A9W6XSD9-F1
#
_entry.id   AF-A0A9W6XSD9-F1
#
_cell.length_a   1.000
_cell.length_b   1.000
_cell.length_c   1.000
_cell.angle_alpha   90.00
_cell.angle_beta   90.00
_cell.angle_gamma   90.00
#
_symmetry.space_group_name_H-M   'P 1'
#
loop_
_entity.id
_entity.type
_entity.pdbx_description
1 polymer ?
#
loop_
_entity_poly.entity_id
_entity_poly.type
_entity_poly.pdbx_seq_one_letter_code
_entity_poly.pdbx_strand_id
1 'polypeptide(L)'
;MFYYASDVHVTDTSVKTVEDEFTLAQVKSWVESGKSSEDVKKALGVFFVSDKQMLASPQYRYYLEFWLRTERQQLEDWLTGSGIRTSQAWERLRINTIPVAQRESSPLYKAYQTYATRYDDQLFQSYASGMANKWVAKKRPLQYVKKVLSLSGHSSERSDPGTKYYQKYRDLLIQELKKETV
;
A
#
# COMPACT_ATOMS: atom_id res chain seq x y z
N MET A 1 10.53 -40.03 57.04
CA MET A 1 11.82 -40.34 56.39
C MET A 1 11.52 -40.48 54.89
N PHE A 2 12.01 -39.54 54.08
CA PHE A 2 12.03 -39.48 52.59
C PHE A 2 10.69 -39.49 51.79
N TYR A 3 10.55 -38.91 50.59
CA TYR A 3 10.90 -37.62 49.94
C TYR A 3 10.18 -37.70 48.55
N TYR A 4 9.49 -36.64 48.10
CA TYR A 4 9.17 -36.23 46.71
C TYR A 4 8.49 -37.17 45.69
N ALA A 5 7.42 -36.68 45.06
CA ALA A 5 7.49 -36.20 43.67
C ALA A 5 6.35 -35.22 43.38
N SER A 6 6.74 -34.03 42.97
CA SER A 6 5.92 -32.87 42.66
C SER A 6 5.28 -33.02 41.29
N ASP A 7 3.96 -32.94 41.20
CA ASP A 7 3.28 -32.68 39.93
C ASP A 7 3.57 -31.23 39.52
N VAL A 8 4.56 -31.07 38.65
CA VAL A 8 4.81 -29.80 37.95
C VAL A 8 3.72 -29.65 36.90
N HIS A 9 2.70 -28.85 37.22
CA HIS A 9 1.88 -28.20 36.20
C HIS A 9 2.77 -27.20 35.44
N VAL A 10 3.43 -27.67 34.38
CA VAL A 10 4.10 -26.80 33.41
C VAL A 10 3.02 -25.98 32.72
N THR A 11 3.04 -24.68 32.97
CA THR A 11 2.09 -23.72 32.42
C THR A 11 2.29 -23.57 30.90
N ASP A 12 1.21 -23.88 30.15
CA ASP A 12 1.01 -23.70 28.69
C ASP A 12 1.30 -22.26 28.19
N THR A 13 1.47 -21.31 29.10
CA THR A 13 1.82 -19.93 28.81
C THR A 13 3.26 -19.79 28.31
N SER A 14 4.21 -20.56 28.85
CA SER A 14 5.62 -20.41 28.50
C SER A 14 5.93 -20.85 27.07
N VAL A 15 5.28 -21.93 26.60
CA VAL A 15 5.46 -22.47 25.24
C VAL A 15 4.94 -21.49 24.17
N LYS A 16 3.73 -20.93 24.36
CA LYS A 16 3.19 -19.90 23.45
C LYS A 16 4.06 -18.65 23.36
N THR A 17 4.67 -18.25 24.47
CA THR A 17 5.51 -17.04 24.51
C THR A 17 6.82 -17.24 23.74
N VAL A 18 7.42 -18.42 23.86
CA VAL A 18 8.66 -18.79 23.15
C VAL A 18 8.41 -19.03 21.65
N GLU A 19 7.27 -19.63 21.29
CA GLU A 19 6.85 -19.76 19.87
C GLU A 19 6.60 -18.39 19.22
N ASP A 20 6.00 -17.44 19.95
CA ASP A 20 5.76 -16.08 19.47
C ASP A 20 7.06 -15.30 19.24
N GLU A 21 8.02 -15.40 20.16
CA GLU A 21 9.32 -14.75 20.05
C GLU A 21 10.16 -15.35 18.90
N PHE A 22 10.17 -16.67 18.78
CA PHE A 22 10.84 -17.38 17.68
C PHE A 22 10.28 -16.95 16.31
N THR A 23 8.96 -16.79 16.20
CA THR A 23 8.33 -16.47 14.92
C THR A 23 8.53 -15.01 14.51
N LEU A 24 8.60 -14.07 15.47
CA LEU A 24 8.96 -12.67 15.16
C LEU A 24 10.42 -12.52 14.74
N ALA A 25 11.34 -13.26 15.37
CA ALA A 25 12.74 -13.32 14.93
C ALA A 25 12.84 -13.88 13.49
N GLN A 26 12.02 -14.88 13.17
CA GLN A 26 11.94 -15.44 11.83
C GLN A 26 11.40 -14.43 10.80
N VAL A 27 10.34 -13.69 11.15
CA VAL A 27 9.83 -12.59 10.30
C VAL A 27 10.93 -11.56 10.03
N LYS A 28 11.69 -11.16 11.05
CA LYS A 28 12.82 -10.24 10.88
C LYS A 28 13.87 -10.79 9.91
N SER A 29 14.24 -12.06 10.06
CA SER A 29 15.18 -12.73 9.14
C SER A 29 14.65 -12.77 7.69
N TRP A 30 13.36 -13.00 7.48
CA TRP A 30 12.76 -12.95 6.14
C TRP A 30 12.80 -11.56 5.51
N VAL A 31 12.57 -10.51 6.30
CA VAL A 31 12.69 -9.12 5.84
C VAL A 31 14.13 -8.82 5.45
N GLU A 32 15.10 -9.17 6.31
CA GLU A 32 16.53 -8.91 6.08
C GLU A 32 17.09 -9.67 4.87
N SER A 33 16.61 -10.89 4.64
CA SER A 33 17.00 -11.72 3.48
C SER A 33 16.23 -11.39 2.20
N GLY A 34 15.30 -10.43 2.23
CA GLY A 34 14.50 -10.04 1.06
C GLY A 34 13.59 -11.14 0.53
N LYS A 35 13.09 -12.01 1.42
CA LYS A 35 12.27 -13.16 1.05
C LYS A 35 10.96 -12.73 0.37
N SER A 36 10.48 -13.49 -0.61
CA SER A 36 9.24 -13.15 -1.32
C SER A 36 7.99 -13.40 -0.46
N SER A 37 6.91 -12.65 -0.74
CA SER A 37 5.60 -12.87 -0.10
C SER A 37 5.11 -14.32 -0.25
N GLU A 38 5.36 -14.92 -1.42
CA GLU A 38 4.98 -16.29 -1.74
C GLU A 38 5.76 -17.31 -0.91
N ASP A 39 7.08 -17.13 -0.76
CA ASP A 39 7.90 -18.03 0.05
C ASP A 39 7.58 -17.93 1.54
N VAL A 40 7.24 -16.73 2.03
CA VAL A 40 6.76 -16.53 3.41
C VAL A 40 5.42 -17.25 3.62
N LYS A 41 4.47 -17.11 2.70
CA LYS A 41 3.19 -17.85 2.76
C LYS A 41 3.40 -19.36 2.73
N LYS A 42 4.35 -19.86 1.94
CA LYS A 42 4.69 -21.30 1.90
C LYS A 42 5.26 -21.75 3.24
N ALA A 43 6.19 -20.98 3.80
CA ALA A 43 6.80 -21.26 5.11
C ALA A 43 5.78 -21.28 6.25
N LEU A 44 4.75 -20.42 6.17
CA LEU A 44 3.66 -20.35 7.14
C LEU A 44 2.53 -21.37 6.87
N GLY A 45 2.64 -22.18 5.82
CA GLY A 45 1.62 -23.16 5.45
C GLY A 45 0.30 -22.56 4.95
N VAL A 46 0.30 -21.28 4.55
CA VAL A 46 -0.90 -20.56 4.10
C VAL A 46 -0.93 -20.27 2.60
N PHE A 47 0.02 -20.83 1.82
CA PHE A 47 0.15 -20.58 0.38
C PHE A 47 -0.88 -21.32 -0.49
N PHE A 48 -1.21 -22.56 -0.15
CA PHE A 48 -2.06 -23.43 -0.99
C PHE A 48 -3.53 -23.49 -0.56
N VAL A 49 -3.93 -22.61 0.35
CA VAL A 49 -5.29 -22.58 0.86
C VAL A 49 -6.06 -21.45 0.18
N SER A 50 -7.38 -21.59 0.08
CA SER A 50 -8.23 -20.50 -0.40
C SER A 50 -7.99 -19.23 0.42
N ASP A 51 -8.25 -18.06 -0.15
CA ASP A 51 -8.17 -16.80 0.59
C ASP A 51 -8.89 -16.96 1.93
N LYS A 52 -10.15 -17.39 1.95
CA LYS A 52 -10.91 -17.64 3.19
C LYS A 52 -10.19 -18.50 4.24
N GLN A 53 -9.48 -19.56 3.83
CA GLN A 53 -8.73 -20.44 4.73
C GLN A 53 -7.41 -19.82 5.22
N MET A 54 -6.69 -19.11 4.35
CA MET A 54 -5.49 -18.35 4.76
C MET A 54 -5.86 -17.36 5.86
N LEU A 55 -7.02 -16.72 5.73
CA LEU A 55 -7.49 -15.68 6.66
C LEU A 55 -7.99 -16.22 7.99
N ALA A 56 -8.37 -17.50 8.05
CA ALA A 56 -8.74 -18.16 9.30
C ALA A 56 -7.51 -18.71 10.06
N SER A 57 -6.32 -18.69 9.44
CA SER A 57 -5.11 -19.25 10.03
C SER A 57 -4.52 -18.34 11.11
N PRO A 58 -4.18 -18.86 12.31
CA PRO A 58 -3.41 -18.14 13.31
C PRO A 58 -2.04 -17.67 12.80
N GLN A 59 -1.48 -18.34 11.79
CA GLN A 59 -0.19 -18.01 11.19
C GLN A 59 -0.23 -16.76 10.30
N TYR A 60 -1.43 -16.34 9.89
CA TYR A 60 -1.61 -15.17 9.04
C TYR A 60 -1.11 -13.88 9.69
N ARG A 61 -1.13 -13.77 11.03
CA ARG A 61 -0.60 -12.59 11.74
C ARG A 61 0.89 -12.35 11.46
N TYR A 62 1.67 -13.41 11.28
CA TYR A 62 3.10 -13.31 11.00
C TYR A 62 3.37 -12.91 9.56
N TYR A 63 2.53 -13.38 8.64
CA TYR A 63 2.52 -12.88 7.28
C TYR A 63 2.18 -11.38 7.24
N LEU A 64 1.18 -10.94 8.01
CA LEU A 64 0.85 -9.51 8.13
C LEU A 64 2.01 -8.69 8.70
N GLU A 65 2.69 -9.20 9.72
CA GLU A 65 3.85 -8.53 10.31
C GLU A 65 5.00 -8.40 9.29
N PHE A 66 5.30 -9.47 8.56
CA PHE A 66 6.24 -9.45 7.45
C PHE A 66 5.84 -8.41 6.38
N TRP A 67 4.55 -8.38 6.03
CA TRP A 67 4.01 -7.47 5.02
C TRP A 67 4.15 -6.01 5.44
N LEU A 68 3.82 -5.67 6.69
CA LEU A 68 3.96 -4.31 7.23
C LEU A 68 5.43 -3.86 7.27
N ARG A 69 6.36 -4.76 7.57
CA ARG A 69 7.80 -4.45 7.55
C ARG A 69 8.37 -4.27 6.15
N THR A 70 7.70 -4.84 5.15
CA THR A 70 8.05 -4.67 3.72
C THR A 70 7.07 -3.76 2.99
N GLU A 71 6.24 -3.00 3.73
CA GLU A 71 5.07 -2.28 3.24
C GLU A 71 5.38 -1.49 1.97
N ARG A 72 6.45 -0.69 1.98
CA ARG A 72 6.81 0.14 0.82
C ARG A 72 6.92 -0.67 -0.47
N GLN A 73 7.61 -1.82 -0.45
CA GLN A 73 7.75 -2.67 -1.64
C GLN A 73 6.41 -3.29 -2.01
N GLN A 74 5.66 -3.77 -1.02
CA GLN A 74 4.36 -4.39 -1.24
C GLN A 74 3.35 -3.43 -1.88
N LEU A 75 3.35 -2.17 -1.43
CA LEU A 75 2.52 -1.11 -2.00
C LEU A 75 2.91 -0.83 -3.45
N GLU A 76 4.20 -0.74 -3.76
CA GLU A 76 4.68 -0.57 -5.14
C GLU A 76 4.29 -1.75 -6.04
N ASP A 77 4.39 -2.99 -5.56
CA ASP A 77 3.96 -4.17 -6.30
C ASP A 77 2.44 -4.15 -6.57
N TRP A 78 1.65 -3.69 -5.59
CA TRP A 78 0.20 -3.51 -5.74
C TRP A 78 -0.18 -2.38 -6.71
N LEU A 79 0.67 -1.36 -6.88
CA LEU A 79 0.46 -0.22 -7.80
C LEU A 79 0.92 -0.52 -9.23
N THR A 80 2.05 -1.21 -9.39
CA THR A 80 2.75 -1.36 -10.68
C THR A 80 2.47 -2.69 -11.39
N GLY A 81 2.03 -3.73 -10.67
CA GLY A 81 1.66 -5.03 -11.23
C GLY A 81 0.26 -5.06 -11.87
N SER A 82 -0.53 -6.10 -11.57
CA SER A 82 -1.93 -6.22 -12.05
C SER A 82 -2.89 -5.13 -11.58
N GLY A 83 -2.44 -4.22 -10.70
CA GLY A 83 -3.20 -3.09 -10.17
C GLY A 83 -4.41 -3.56 -9.38
N ILE A 84 -4.26 -3.77 -8.07
CA ILE A 84 -5.44 -4.07 -7.25
C ILE A 84 -6.23 -2.77 -6.98
N ARG A 85 -7.54 -2.87 -6.82
CA ARG A 85 -8.37 -1.71 -6.46
C ARG A 85 -8.28 -1.44 -4.97
N THR A 86 -8.58 -0.21 -4.54
CA THR A 86 -8.66 0.17 -3.13
C THR A 86 -9.59 -0.76 -2.33
N SER A 87 -10.70 -1.21 -2.90
CA SER A 87 -11.58 -2.21 -2.27
C SER A 87 -10.89 -3.54 -1.99
N GLN A 88 -10.08 -4.03 -2.93
CA GLN A 88 -9.33 -5.27 -2.76
C GLN A 88 -8.20 -5.12 -1.74
N ALA A 89 -7.55 -3.95 -1.69
CA ALA A 89 -6.56 -3.63 -0.68
C ALA A 89 -7.17 -3.63 0.73
N TRP A 90 -8.35 -3.03 0.89
CA TRP A 90 -9.10 -3.02 2.16
C TRP A 90 -9.40 -4.43 2.68
N GLU A 91 -9.86 -5.31 1.79
CA GLU A 91 -10.14 -6.72 2.11
C GLU A 91 -8.87 -7.49 2.45
N ARG A 92 -7.78 -7.29 1.69
CA ARG A 92 -6.50 -7.98 1.92
C ARG A 92 -5.83 -7.57 3.21
N LEU A 93 -6.00 -6.32 3.65
CA LEU A 93 -5.48 -5.80 4.93
C LEU A 93 -6.41 -6.07 6.11
N ARG A 94 -7.54 -6.78 5.91
CA ARG A 94 -8.52 -7.11 6.96
C ARG A 94 -9.06 -5.91 7.73
N ILE A 95 -9.13 -4.74 7.09
CA ILE A 95 -9.59 -3.54 7.79
C ILE A 95 -11.06 -3.67 8.21
N ASN A 96 -11.84 -4.47 7.47
CA ASN A 96 -13.21 -4.83 7.82
C ASN A 96 -13.36 -5.61 9.13
N THR A 97 -12.30 -6.29 9.60
CA THR A 97 -12.33 -7.03 10.86
C THR A 97 -11.89 -6.18 12.05
N ILE A 98 -11.37 -4.98 11.80
CA ILE A 98 -10.97 -4.04 12.84
C ILE A 98 -12.21 -3.25 13.28
N PRO A 99 -12.56 -3.25 14.59
CA PRO A 99 -13.65 -2.43 15.11
C PRO A 99 -13.45 -0.97 14.73
N VAL A 100 -14.53 -0.28 14.36
CA VAL A 100 -14.48 1.11 13.87
C VAL A 100 -13.72 2.02 14.84
N ALA A 101 -13.97 1.87 16.14
CA ALA A 101 -13.31 2.66 17.19
C ALA A 101 -11.78 2.47 17.28
N GLN A 102 -11.24 1.36 16.74
CA GLN A 102 -9.80 1.03 16.79
C GLN A 102 -9.13 1.17 15.41
N ARG A 103 -9.91 1.47 14.36
CA ARG A 103 -9.43 1.44 12.98
C ARG A 103 -8.42 2.55 12.69
N GLU A 104 -8.69 3.76 13.14
CA GLU A 104 -7.84 4.93 12.91
C GLU A 104 -6.43 4.78 13.50
N SER A 105 -6.27 4.05 14.59
CA SER A 105 -4.95 3.80 15.20
C SER A 105 -4.23 2.58 14.61
N SER A 106 -4.91 1.77 13.78
CA SER A 106 -4.34 0.54 13.25
C SER A 106 -3.22 0.80 12.22
N PRO A 107 -2.07 0.14 12.34
CA PRO A 107 -1.03 0.14 11.31
C PRO A 107 -1.56 -0.31 9.94
N LEU A 108 -2.48 -1.29 9.90
CA LEU A 108 -3.07 -1.79 8.66
C LEU A 108 -3.94 -0.75 7.96
N TYR A 109 -4.66 0.06 8.74
CA TYR A 109 -5.45 1.16 8.18
C TYR A 109 -4.57 2.29 7.65
N LYS A 110 -3.48 2.63 8.35
CA LYS A 110 -2.47 3.59 7.85
C LYS A 110 -1.81 3.12 6.56
N ALA A 111 -1.51 1.83 6.46
CA ALA A 111 -0.99 1.22 5.23
C ALA A 111 -1.98 1.37 4.07
N TYR A 112 -3.26 1.12 4.33
CA TYR A 112 -4.32 1.33 3.35
C TYR A 112 -4.46 2.79 2.94
N GLN A 113 -4.44 3.74 3.88
CA GLN A 113 -4.50 5.17 3.56
C GLN A 113 -3.34 5.56 2.64
N THR A 114 -2.14 5.08 2.94
CA THR A 114 -0.95 5.30 2.11
C THR A 114 -1.14 4.73 0.70
N TYR A 115 -1.65 3.51 0.59
CA TYR A 115 -1.97 2.88 -0.69
C TYR A 115 -3.02 3.65 -1.48
N ALA A 116 -4.17 3.96 -0.86
CA ALA A 116 -5.29 4.64 -1.49
C ALA A 116 -4.88 6.03 -2.00
N THR A 117 -4.09 6.76 -1.21
CA THR A 117 -3.54 8.05 -1.62
C THR A 117 -2.68 7.91 -2.88
N ARG A 118 -1.75 6.95 -2.89
CA ARG A 118 -0.89 6.71 -4.07
C ARG A 118 -1.68 6.23 -5.29
N TYR A 119 -2.70 5.40 -5.08
CA TYR A 119 -3.59 4.93 -6.13
C TYR A 119 -4.36 6.09 -6.76
N ASP A 120 -4.95 6.96 -5.93
CA ASP A 120 -5.67 8.15 -6.37
C ASP A 120 -4.73 9.14 -7.07
N ASP A 121 -3.52 9.34 -6.55
CA ASP A 121 -2.48 10.16 -7.19
C ASP A 121 -2.12 9.60 -8.57
N GLN A 122 -1.92 8.29 -8.71
CA GLN A 122 -1.61 7.64 -10.00
C GLN A 122 -2.79 7.72 -10.98
N LEU A 123 -4.02 7.54 -10.49
CA LEU A 123 -5.23 7.68 -11.30
C LEU A 123 -5.38 9.13 -11.79
N PHE A 124 -5.16 10.10 -10.91
CA PHE A 124 -5.14 11.52 -11.24
C PHE A 124 -4.03 11.84 -12.24
N GLN A 125 -2.83 11.28 -12.07
CA GLN A 125 -1.71 11.41 -13.02
C GLN A 125 -2.09 10.94 -14.43
N SER A 126 -2.70 9.77 -14.53
CA SER A 126 -3.14 9.18 -15.80
C SER A 126 -4.22 10.02 -16.45
N TYR A 127 -5.25 10.41 -15.68
CA TYR A 127 -6.35 11.24 -16.16
C TYR A 127 -5.89 12.63 -16.62
N ALA A 128 -5.11 13.34 -15.79
CA ALA A 128 -4.60 14.67 -16.11
C ALA A 128 -3.65 14.63 -17.31
N SER A 129 -2.85 13.58 -17.47
CA SER A 129 -2.01 13.39 -18.66
C SER A 129 -2.85 13.21 -19.93
N GLY A 130 -3.91 12.40 -19.89
CA GLY A 130 -4.85 12.25 -21.00
C GLY A 130 -5.57 13.55 -21.34
N MET A 131 -5.93 14.34 -20.32
CA MET A 131 -6.56 15.64 -20.48
C MET A 131 -5.60 16.70 -21.06
N ALA A 132 -4.33 16.73 -20.63
CA ALA A 132 -3.33 17.64 -21.17
C ALA A 132 -3.17 17.48 -22.68
N ASN A 133 -3.07 16.24 -23.17
CA ASN A 133 -3.04 15.94 -24.61
C ASN A 133 -4.30 16.46 -25.33
N LYS A 134 -5.50 16.22 -24.78
CA LYS A 134 -6.76 16.72 -25.34
C LYS A 134 -6.85 18.24 -25.33
N TRP A 135 -6.30 18.91 -24.31
CA TRP A 135 -6.29 20.36 -24.21
C TRP A 135 -5.37 21.00 -25.25
N VAL A 136 -4.22 20.40 -25.54
CA VAL A 136 -3.31 20.86 -26.61
C VAL A 136 -3.99 20.74 -27.96
N ALA A 137 -4.59 19.58 -28.27
CA ALA A 137 -5.33 19.37 -29.51
C ALA A 137 -6.49 20.36 -29.71
N LYS A 138 -7.10 20.83 -28.62
CA LYS A 138 -8.19 21.82 -28.62
C LYS A 138 -7.70 23.27 -28.40
N LYS A 139 -6.39 23.51 -28.42
CA LYS A 139 -5.74 24.81 -28.18
C LYS A 139 -6.32 25.56 -26.98
N ARG A 140 -6.52 24.86 -25.85
CA ARG A 140 -7.17 25.45 -24.66
C ARG A 140 -6.33 26.59 -24.06
N PRO A 141 -6.93 27.69 -23.62
CA PRO A 141 -6.16 28.78 -23.04
C PRO A 141 -5.56 28.39 -21.67
N LEU A 142 -4.36 28.90 -21.35
CA LEU A 142 -3.64 28.59 -20.12
C LEU A 142 -4.48 28.83 -18.85
N GLN A 143 -5.25 29.92 -18.84
CA GLN A 143 -6.13 30.27 -17.72
C GLN A 143 -7.25 29.26 -17.49
N TYR A 144 -7.81 28.68 -18.57
CA TYR A 144 -8.80 27.62 -18.47
C TYR A 144 -8.19 26.38 -17.80
N VAL A 145 -7.00 25.98 -18.23
CA VAL A 145 -6.31 24.81 -17.67
C VAL A 145 -5.95 25.02 -16.20
N LYS A 146 -5.45 26.20 -15.82
CA LYS A 146 -5.22 26.56 -14.40
C LYS A 146 -6.49 26.43 -13.56
N LYS A 147 -7.62 26.94 -14.06
CA LYS A 147 -8.91 26.86 -13.37
C LYS A 147 -9.39 25.42 -13.19
N VAL A 148 -9.27 24.59 -14.23
CA VAL A 148 -9.70 23.18 -14.17
C VAL A 148 -8.83 22.35 -13.22
N LEU A 149 -7.54 22.67 -13.14
CA LEU A 149 -6.62 22.05 -12.17
C LEU A 149 -6.71 22.69 -10.77
N SER A 150 -7.67 23.58 -10.54
CA SER A 150 -7.85 24.32 -9.27
C SER A 150 -6.62 25.12 -8.81
N LEU A 151 -5.72 25.47 -9.73
CA LEU A 151 -4.49 26.24 -9.46
C LEU A 151 -4.73 27.75 -9.36
N SER A 152 -5.98 28.19 -9.50
CA SER A 152 -6.36 29.60 -9.35
C SER A 152 -6.39 29.97 -7.86
N GLY A 153 -5.45 30.81 -7.43
CA GLY A 153 -5.50 31.51 -6.13
C GLY A 153 -4.77 30.87 -4.94
N HIS A 154 -4.05 29.76 -5.11
CA HIS A 154 -3.33 29.09 -4.01
C HIS A 154 -1.82 29.38 -4.09
N SER A 155 -1.25 29.87 -2.98
CA SER A 155 0.13 30.37 -2.87
C SER A 155 1.21 29.30 -2.65
N SER A 156 0.87 28.01 -2.70
CA SER A 156 1.85 26.92 -2.65
C SER A 156 1.84 26.11 -3.95
N GLU A 157 2.11 26.77 -5.08
CA GLU A 157 2.26 26.16 -6.41
C GLU A 157 3.24 24.97 -6.41
N ARG A 158 4.21 24.88 -5.49
CA ARG A 158 5.25 23.85 -5.54
C ARG A 158 4.84 22.43 -5.11
N SER A 159 3.78 22.27 -4.34
CA SER A 159 3.38 20.97 -3.77
C SER A 159 2.02 20.45 -4.25
N ASP A 160 1.30 21.24 -5.05
CA ASP A 160 0.02 20.80 -5.62
C ASP A 160 0.28 19.83 -6.80
N PRO A 161 -0.30 18.61 -6.79
CA PRO A 161 -0.19 17.68 -7.91
C PRO A 161 -0.58 18.34 -9.26
N GLY A 162 -1.59 19.21 -9.23
CA GLY A 162 -2.05 20.08 -10.31
C GLY A 162 -0.92 20.83 -11.03
N THR A 163 0.07 21.34 -10.31
CA THR A 163 1.16 22.15 -10.89
C THR A 163 2.02 21.35 -11.84
N LYS A 164 2.33 20.08 -11.51
CA LYS A 164 3.10 19.19 -12.39
C LYS A 164 2.38 18.96 -13.72
N TYR A 165 1.05 18.86 -13.70
CA TYR A 165 0.26 18.69 -14.93
C TYR A 165 0.13 19.96 -15.72
N TYR A 166 0.02 21.10 -15.05
CA TYR A 166 0.05 22.40 -15.72
C TYR A 166 1.38 22.61 -16.46
N GLN A 167 2.51 22.22 -15.85
CA GLN A 167 3.82 22.23 -16.51
C GLN A 167 3.84 21.29 -17.73
N LYS A 168 3.42 20.03 -17.57
CA LYS A 168 3.32 19.07 -18.69
C LYS A 168 2.45 19.60 -19.84
N TYR A 169 1.32 20.23 -19.53
CA TYR A 169 0.45 20.87 -20.52
C TYR A 169 1.19 21.97 -21.29
N ARG A 170 1.91 22.85 -20.59
CA ARG A 170 2.70 23.92 -21.21
C ARG A 170 3.77 23.36 -22.13
N ASP A 171 4.49 22.32 -21.72
CA ASP A 171 5.55 21.73 -22.52
C ASP A 171 5.02 21.12 -23.82
N LEU A 172 3.90 20.38 -23.73
CA LEU A 172 3.23 19.82 -24.90
C LEU A 172 2.69 20.91 -25.85
N LEU A 173 2.14 21.99 -25.29
CA LEU A 173 1.67 23.12 -26.08
C LEU A 173 2.81 23.82 -26.82
N ILE A 174 3.97 24.01 -26.17
CA ILE A 174 5.17 24.60 -26.79
C ILE A 174 5.67 23.69 -27.93
N GLN A 175 5.69 22.37 -27.73
CA GLN A 175 6.08 21.43 -28.78
C GLN A 175 5.14 21.50 -29.99
N GLU A 176 3.83 21.58 -29.76
CA GLU A 176 2.85 21.64 -30.84
C GLU A 176 2.96 22.95 -31.64
N LEU A 177 3.11 24.09 -30.95
CA LEU A 177 3.31 25.39 -31.60
C LEU A 177 4.58 25.43 -32.45
N LYS A 178 5.66 24.74 -32.02
CA LYS A 178 6.90 24.63 -32.81
C LYS A 178 6.70 23.85 -34.11
N LYS A 179 5.81 22.86 -34.15
CA LYS A 179 5.51 22.09 -35.36
C LYS A 179 4.70 22.89 -36.38
N GLU A 180 3.87 23.82 -35.92
CA GLU A 180 3.07 24.70 -36.79
C GLU A 180 3.90 25.81 -37.46
N THR A 181 5.14 26.03 -37.00
CA THR A 181 6.06 27.08 -37.48
C THR A 181 7.16 26.59 -38.44
N VAL A 182 7.13 25.31 -38.84
CA VAL A 182 8.03 24.69 -39.84
C VAL A 182 7.21 24.29 -41.05
#